data_AF-A0A6B3ELC6-F1
#
_entry.id   AF-A0A6B3ELC6-F1
#
_cell.length_a   1.000
_cell.length_b   1.000
_cell.length_c   1.000
_cell.angle_alpha   90.00
_cell.angle_beta   90.00
_cell.angle_gamma   90.00
#
_symmetry.space_group_name_H-M   'P 1'
#
loop_
_entity.id
_entity.type
_entity.pdbx_description
1 polymer ?
#
loop_
_entity_poly.entity_id
_entity_poly.type
_entity_poly.pdbx_seq_one_letter_code
_entity_poly.pdbx_strand_id
1 'polypeptide(L)' 'DPALLIAATAIDRLLTLLPGLELAVPFDELTWRPGPFHRALAALPVTFRPVRPDQPGVTPWTSSKPSLSTP' A
#
# COMPACT_ATOMS: atom_id res chain seq x y z
N ASP A 1 -18.67 4.05 10.50
CA ASP A 1 -18.30 2.64 10.26
C ASP A 1 -16.78 2.54 10.16
N PRO A 2 -16.10 1.94 11.15
CA PRO A 2 -14.65 1.86 11.17
C PRO A 2 -14.07 1.08 9.99
N ALA A 3 -14.79 0.06 9.47
CA ALA A 3 -14.32 -0.73 8.35
C ALA A 3 -14.23 0.12 7.07
N LEU A 4 -15.28 0.90 6.78
CA LEU A 4 -15.29 1.83 5.65
C LEU A 4 -14.18 2.88 5.76
N LEU A 5 -13.98 3.46 6.96
CA LEU A 5 -12.94 4.47 7.17
C LEU A 5 -11.54 3.90 6.90
N ILE A 6 -11.26 2.69 7.37
CA ILE A 6 -9.98 1.99 7.12
C ILE A 6 -9.80 1.75 5.62
N ALA A 7 -10.80 1.18 4.95
CA ALA A 7 -10.72 0.85 3.53
C ALA A 7 -10.50 2.10 2.66
N ALA A 8 -11.30 3.15 2.86
CA ALA A 8 -11.17 4.38 2.09
C ALA A 8 -9.81 5.05 2.31
N THR A 9 -9.38 5.18 3.57
CA THR A 9 -8.08 5.79 3.90
C THR A 9 -6.92 4.99 3.33
N ALA A 10 -6.98 3.65 3.40
CA ALA A 10 -5.93 2.79 2.86
C ALA A 10 -5.82 2.93 1.34
N ILE A 11 -6.95 2.97 0.62
CA ILE A 11 -6.99 3.14 -0.83
C ILE A 11 -6.43 4.52 -1.23
N ASP A 12 -6.86 5.60 -0.57
CA ASP A 12 -6.38 6.96 -0.86
C ASP A 12 -4.86 7.06 -0.65
N ARG A 13 -4.35 6.51 0.46
CA ARG A 13 -2.91 6.51 0.75
C ARG A 13 -2.15 5.66 -0.27
N LEU A 14 -2.67 4.49 -0.64
CA LEU A 14 -2.05 3.62 -1.64
C LEU A 14 -1.90 4.35 -2.97
N LEU A 15 -2.96 4.98 -3.47
CA LEU A 15 -2.96 5.69 -4.76
C LEU A 15 -2.12 6.97 -4.73
N THR A 16 -2.02 7.63 -3.57
CA THR A 16 -1.13 8.78 -3.39
C THR A 16 0.34 8.38 -3.47
N LEU A 17 0.69 7.25 -2.85
CA LEU A 17 2.08 6.78 -2.76
C LEU A 17 2.54 6.03 -4.01
N LEU A 18 1.62 5.36 -4.71
CA LEU A 18 1.88 4.54 -5.90
C LEU A 18 1.12 5.09 -7.12
N PRO A 19 1.54 6.22 -7.70
CA PRO A 19 0.89 6.80 -8.86
C PRO A 19 1.10 5.94 -10.12
N GLY A 20 0.05 5.85 -10.95
CA GLY A 20 0.08 5.05 -12.18
C GLY A 20 0.12 3.55 -11.90
N LEU A 21 -0.62 3.10 -10.88
CA LEU A 21 -0.77 1.69 -10.53
C LEU A 21 -1.47 0.93 -11.67
N GLU A 22 -0.80 -0.07 -12.22
CA GLU A 22 -1.33 -0.96 -13.25
C GLU A 22 -1.09 -2.42 -12.85
N LEU A 23 -1.92 -3.35 -13.32
CA LEU A 23 -1.70 -4.78 -13.10
C LEU A 23 -0.43 -5.22 -13.84
N ALA A 24 0.48 -5.89 -13.12
CA ALA A 24 1.71 -6.40 -13.71
C ALA A 24 1.48 -7.68 -14.54
N VAL A 25 0.29 -8.27 -14.44
CA VAL A 25 -0.14 -9.49 -15.12
C VAL A 25 -1.57 -9.31 -15.67
N PRO A 26 -1.98 -10.06 -16.70
CA PRO A 26 -3.37 -10.10 -17.14
C PRO A 26 -4.34 -10.44 -15.99
N PHE A 27 -5.56 -9.92 -16.06
CA PHE A 27 -6.56 -10.08 -15.01
C PHE A 27 -6.93 -11.55 -14.76
N ASP A 28 -6.96 -12.35 -15.81
CA ASP A 28 -7.27 -13.78 -15.80
C ASP A 28 -6.19 -14.64 -15.12
N GLU A 29 -4.97 -14.13 -14.97
CA GLU A 29 -3.88 -14.79 -14.24
C GLU A 29 -3.96 -14.53 -12.72
N LEU A 30 -4.84 -13.64 -12.27
CA LEU A 30 -5.00 -13.33 -10.85
C LEU A 30 -5.64 -14.51 -10.09
N THR A 31 -4.92 -14.99 -9.08
CA THR A 31 -5.38 -16.10 -8.24
C THR A 31 -6.22 -15.60 -7.07
N TRP A 32 -7.38 -16.24 -6.86
CA TRP A 32 -8.25 -15.98 -5.73
C TRP A 32 -7.91 -16.88 -4.55
N ARG A 33 -7.99 -16.35 -3.32
CA ARG A 33 -7.87 -17.14 -2.11
C ARG A 33 -9.09 -18.05 -1.96
N PRO A 34 -8.92 -19.35 -1.72
CA PRO A 34 -10.04 -20.22 -1.40
C PRO A 34 -10.58 -19.86 0.00
N GLY A 35 -11.89 -19.65 0.12
CA GLY A 35 -12.52 -19.38 1.41
C GLY A 35 -14.04 -19.22 1.32
N PRO A 36 -14.80 -19.71 2.31
CA PRO A 36 -16.27 -19.66 2.28
C PRO A 36 -16.86 -18.29 2.69
N PHE A 37 -16.04 -17.39 3.24
CA PHE A 37 -16.54 -16.15 3.85
C PHE A 37 -16.30 -14.90 3.01
N HIS A 38 -15.09 -14.73 2.47
CA HIS A 38 -14.73 -13.52 1.73
C HIS A 38 -13.93 -13.86 0.49
N ARG A 39 -14.30 -13.19 -0.61
CA ARG A 39 -13.58 -13.25 -1.88
C ARG A 39 -12.45 -12.23 -1.86
N ALA A 40 -11.21 -12.69 -1.93
CA ALA A 40 -10.03 -11.84 -1.97
C ALA A 40 -8.96 -12.45 -2.90
N LEU A 41 -8.14 -11.59 -3.50
CA LEU A 41 -6.99 -12.03 -4.27
C LEU A 41 -5.91 -12.60 -3.33
N ALA A 42 -5.20 -13.62 -3.81
CA ALA A 42 -4.04 -14.18 -3.10
C ALA A 42 -2.85 -13.21 -3.16
N ALA A 43 -2.68 -12.56 -4.30
CA ALA A 43 -1.75 -11.48 -4.52
C ALA A 43 -2.33 -10.51 -5.56
N LEU A 44 -1.88 -9.25 -5.52
CA LEU A 44 -2.16 -8.25 -6.55
C LEU A 44 -0.82 -7.75 -7.12
N PRO A 45 -0.26 -8.42 -8.14
CA PRO A 45 0.96 -7.99 -8.79
C PRO A 45 0.72 -6.67 -9.53
N VAL A 46 1.50 -5.64 -9.21
CA VAL A 46 1.33 -4.30 -9.78
C VAL A 46 2.66 -3.69 -10.20
N THR A 47 2.62 -2.88 -11.25
CA THR A 47 3.67 -1.94 -11.60
C THR A 47 3.21 -0.53 -11.30
N PHE A 48 4.14 0.35 -10.94
CA PHE A 48 3.85 1.76 -10.66
C PHE A 48 5.05 2.63 -11.02
N ARG A 49 4.81 3.92 -11.20
CA ARG A 49 5.90 4.89 -11.42
C ARG A 49 6.67 5.09 -10.11
N PRO A 50 8.00 4.89 -10.08
CA PRO A 50 8.78 5.11 -8.87
C PRO A 50 8.61 6.54 -8.36
N VAL A 51 8.11 6.68 -7.14
CA VAL A 51 8.15 7.96 -6.40
C VAL A 51 9.43 7.96 -5.58
N ARG A 52 10.23 9.01 -5.78
CA ARG A 52 11.46 9.23 -5.03
C ARG A 52 11.14 9.40 -3.54
N PRO A 53 11.64 8.53 -2.64
CA PRO A 53 11.33 8.61 -1.20
C PRO A 53 11.93 9.86 -0.53
N ASP A 54 12.91 10.50 -1.18
CA ASP A 54 13.54 11.76 -0.77
C ASP A 54 12.67 13.00 -1.05
N GLN A 55 11.51 12.85 -1.70
CA GLN A 55 10.59 13.97 -1.89
C GLN A 55 9.94 14.38 -0.55
N PRO A 56 10.20 15.60 -0.05
CA PRO A 56 9.66 16.06 1.22
C PRO A 56 8.13 15.95 1.22
N GLY A 57 7.57 15.17 2.16
CA GLY A 57 6.13 14.91 2.28
C GLY A 57 5.65 13.49 1.90
N VAL A 58 6.53 12.61 1.41
CA VAL A 58 6.15 11.24 0.95
C VAL A 58 6.44 10.12 1.98
N THR A 59 7.32 10.33 2.96
CA THR A 59 7.55 9.35 4.05
C THR A 59 6.87 9.81 5.35
N PRO A 60 5.65 9.32 5.67
CA PRO A 60 4.97 9.68 6.92
C PRO A 60 5.53 8.95 8.15
N TRP A 61 6.28 7.86 7.95
CA TRP A 61 7.02 7.23 9.04
C TRP A 61 8.33 7.97 9.22
N THR A 62 8.28 9.14 9.84
CA THR A 62 9.53 9.75 10.31
C THR A 62 10.13 8.75 11.30
N SER A 63 11.27 8.18 10.95
CA SER A 63 12.05 7.35 11.85
C SER A 63 12.53 8.28 12.95
N SER A 64 11.79 8.35 14.06
CA SER A 64 12.30 8.97 15.28
C SER A 64 13.56 8.22 15.65
N LYS A 65 14.72 8.77 15.27
CA LYS A 65 16.01 8.39 15.83
C LYS A 65 15.84 8.48 17.36
N PRO A 66 15.96 7.39 18.13
CA PRO A 66 16.04 7.53 19.56
C PRO A 66 17.30 8.35 19.84
N SER A 67 17.11 9.56 20.34
CA SER A 67 18.22 10.40 20.80
C SER A 67 18.91 9.63 21.92
N LEU A 68 20.11 9.10 21.66
CA LEU A 68 20.96 8.53 22.70
C LEU A 68 21.28 9.66 23.68
N SER A 69 20.61 9.69 24.82
CA SER A 69 21.11 10.38 25.99
C SER A 69 22.28 9.55 26.54
N THR A 70 23.48 9.99 26.20
CA THR A 70 24.79 9.57 26.73
C THR A 70 24.90 10.04 28.21
N PRO A 71 25.64 9.32 29.08
CA PRO A 71 25.29 9.07 30.49
C PRO A 71 25.55 10.22 31.46
#